data_AF-A0A3P8VUV6-F1
#
_entry.id   AF-A0A3P8VUV6-F1
#
_cell.length_a   1.000
_cell.length_b   1.000
_cell.length_c   1.000
_cell.angle_alpha   90.00
_cell.angle_beta   90.00
_cell.angle_gamma   90.00
#
_symmetry.space_group_name_H-M   'P 1'
#
loop_
_entity.id
_entity.type
_entity.pdbx_description
1 polymer ?
#
loop_
_entity_poly.entity_id
_entity_poly.type
_entity_poly.pdbx_seq_one_letter_code
_entity_poly.pdbx_strand_id
1 'polypeptide(L)'
;MDDGSNPHRIFVERTLAIIKPDAVHKSEEIEDVIFRSGFTVLQHKPENPCVWLAEWLMKNCPNNPEVCDGDTVKDTKHQNKNEHRSSDKVVSS
;
A
#
# COMPACT_ATOMS: atom_id res chain seq x y z
N MET A 1 -22.98 -27.05 -28.73
CA MET A 1 -21.63 -27.16 -29.30
C MET A 1 -21.05 -25.76 -29.24
N ASP A 2 -20.22 -25.51 -28.24
CA ASP A 2 -19.44 -24.28 -28.08
C ASP A 2 -17.99 -24.78 -28.02
N ASP A 3 -17.32 -24.78 -29.18
CA ASP A 3 -15.92 -25.15 -29.27
C ASP A 3 -15.11 -23.99 -28.68
N GLY A 4 -14.62 -24.19 -27.46
CA GLY A 4 -13.84 -23.24 -26.67
C GLY A 4 -12.44 -22.94 -27.25
N SER A 5 -12.35 -22.66 -28.54
CA SER A 5 -11.16 -22.18 -29.23
C SER A 5 -10.95 -20.70 -28.87
N ASN A 6 -10.39 -20.48 -27.68
CA ASN A 6 -9.95 -19.17 -27.20
C ASN A 6 -8.98 -18.55 -28.24
N PRO A 7 -9.38 -17.51 -28.99
CA PRO A 7 -8.66 -17.08 -30.16
C PRO A 7 -7.43 -16.26 -29.74
N HIS A 8 -6.25 -16.73 -30.15
CA HIS A 8 -4.98 -15.98 -30.14
C HIS A 8 -4.46 -15.53 -28.77
N ARG A 9 -4.20 -16.47 -27.85
CA ARG A 9 -3.31 -16.18 -26.72
C ARG A 9 -1.85 -16.15 -27.21
N ILE A 10 -1.39 -14.97 -27.64
CA ILE A 10 0.02 -14.76 -28.01
C ILE A 10 0.85 -14.86 -26.73
N PHE A 11 1.74 -15.85 -26.68
CA PHE A 11 2.70 -16.01 -25.60
C PHE A 11 3.93 -15.16 -25.90
N VAL A 12 4.06 -14.05 -25.19
CA VAL A 12 5.25 -13.20 -25.22
C VAL A 12 6.20 -13.61 -24.11
N GLU A 13 7.50 -13.67 -24.42
CA GLU A 13 8.53 -13.87 -23.40
C GLU A 13 8.61 -12.66 -22.48
N ARG A 14 8.86 -12.91 -21.20
CA ARG A 14 8.95 -11.87 -20.16
C ARG A 14 10.10 -12.18 -19.23
N THR A 15 10.79 -11.14 -18.81
CA THR A 15 11.92 -11.23 -17.87
C THR A 15 11.72 -10.26 -16.72
N LEU A 16 12.26 -10.60 -15.55
CA LEU A 16 12.34 -9.71 -14.40
C LEU A 16 13.71 -9.01 -14.41
N ALA A 17 13.72 -7.69 -14.59
CA ALA A 17 14.92 -6.86 -14.40
C ALA A 17 14.94 -6.34 -12.96
N ILE A 18 16.08 -6.45 -12.28
CA ILE A 18 16.29 -5.93 -10.93
C ILE A 18 17.45 -4.96 -10.97
N ILE A 19 17.20 -3.72 -10.55
CA ILE A 19 18.25 -2.72 -10.38
C ILE A 19 18.88 -2.95 -9.01
N LYS A 20 20.20 -3.11 -8.98
CA LYS A 20 20.94 -3.25 -7.72
C LYS A 20 20.85 -1.94 -6.92
N PRO A 21 20.88 -2.00 -5.57
CA PRO A 21 20.66 -0.81 -4.73
C PRO A 21 21.71 0.28 -4.95
N ASP A 22 22.95 -0.08 -5.27
CA ASP A 22 24.01 0.88 -5.58
C ASP A 22 23.76 1.65 -6.88
N ALA A 23 22.98 1.10 -7.81
CA ALA A 23 22.68 1.70 -9.12
C ALA A 23 21.29 2.33 -9.21
N VAL A 24 20.50 2.31 -8.13
CA VAL A 24 19.11 2.80 -8.14
C VAL A 24 18.98 4.28 -8.53
N HIS A 25 20.00 5.07 -8.19
CA HIS A 25 20.10 6.48 -8.56
C HIS A 25 20.20 6.73 -10.08
N LYS A 26 20.38 5.66 -10.88
CA LYS A 26 20.39 5.67 -12.35
C LYS A 26 19.17 4.98 -12.96
N SER A 27 18.11 4.74 -12.17
CA SER A 27 16.93 4.00 -12.61
C SER A 27 16.34 4.56 -13.91
N GLU A 28 16.22 5.88 -14.01
CA GLU A 28 15.70 6.56 -15.20
C GLU A 28 16.54 6.28 -16.46
N GLU A 29 17.87 6.36 -16.36
CA GLU A 29 18.78 6.06 -17.48
C GLU A 29 18.69 4.58 -17.89
N ILE A 30 18.60 3.68 -16.90
CA ILE A 30 18.49 2.24 -17.13
C ILE A 30 17.16 1.92 -17.82
N GLU A 31 16.06 2.53 -17.39
CA GLU A 31 14.76 2.38 -18.04
C GLU A 31 14.77 2.89 -19.49
N ASP A 32 15.38 4.06 -19.73
CA ASP A 32 15.51 4.60 -21.08
C ASP A 32 16.30 3.64 -21.99
N VAL A 33 17.39 3.04 -21.51
CA VAL A 33 18.13 2.00 -22.24
C VAL A 33 17.23 0.79 -22.57
N ILE A 34 16.41 0.33 -21.62
CA ILE A 34 15.47 -0.79 -21.82
C ILE A 34 14.45 -0.45 -22.92
N PHE A 35 13.85 0.75 -22.87
CA PHE A 35 12.88 1.19 -23.87
C PHE A 35 13.51 1.37 -25.26
N ARG A 36 14.67 2.02 -25.35
CA ARG A 36 15.40 2.21 -26.61
C ARG A 36 15.85 0.89 -27.24
N SER A 37 16.03 -0.16 -26.43
CA SER A 37 16.38 -1.51 -26.91
C SER A 37 15.17 -2.29 -27.44
N GLY A 38 13.97 -1.69 -27.45
CA GLY A 38 12.75 -2.30 -27.97
C GLY A 38 11.99 -3.17 -26.97
N PHE A 39 12.37 -3.15 -25.69
CA PHE A 39 11.61 -3.82 -24.64
C PHE A 39 10.50 -2.91 -24.10
N THR A 40 9.48 -3.53 -23.54
CA THR A 40 8.37 -2.83 -22.87
C THR A 40 8.35 -3.22 -21.40
N VAL A 41 8.34 -2.22 -20.51
CA VAL A 41 8.17 -2.43 -19.08
C VAL A 41 6.69 -2.61 -18.78
N LEU A 42 6.32 -3.79 -18.29
CA LEU A 42 4.92 -4.14 -18.00
C LEU A 42 4.48 -3.73 -16.59
N GLN A 43 5.41 -3.68 -15.63
CA GLN A 43 5.13 -3.37 -14.24
C GLN A 43 6.39 -2.85 -13.55
N HIS A 44 6.28 -1.72 -12.85
CA HIS A 44 7.30 -1.24 -11.93
C HIS A 44 6.98 -1.70 -10.50
N LYS A 45 8.01 -2.11 -9.74
CA LYS A 45 7.89 -2.46 -8.32
C LYS A 45 8.72 -1.48 -7.49
N PRO A 46 8.25 -1.10 -6.30
CA PRO A 46 8.94 -0.14 -5.44
C PRO A 46 10.25 -0.73 -4.91
N GLU A 47 11.22 0.16 -4.71
CA GLU A 47 12.59 -0.16 -4.28
C GLU A 47 12.64 -0.90 -2.93
N ASN A 48 11.73 -0.56 -2.02
CA ASN A 48 11.61 -1.19 -0.71
C ASN A 48 10.25 -1.90 -0.60
N PRO A 49 10.16 -3.18 -1.00
CA PRO A 49 8.89 -3.89 -1.04
C PRO A 49 8.25 -4.02 0.36
N CYS A 50 9.05 -4.12 1.42
CA CYS A 50 8.54 -4.17 2.80
C CYS A 50 7.90 -2.85 3.25
N VAL A 51 8.57 -1.72 3.00
CA VAL A 51 8.05 -0.38 3.36
C VAL A 51 6.79 -0.09 2.57
N TRP A 52 6.81 -0.35 1.26
CA TRP A 52 5.64 -0.18 0.41
C TRP A 52 4.45 -1.04 0.86
N LEU A 53 4.70 -2.30 1.23
CA LEU A 53 3.63 -3.17 1.74
C LEU A 53 3.07 -2.63 3.07
N ALA A 54 3.93 -2.16 3.98
CA ALA A 54 3.50 -1.58 5.25
C ALA A 54 2.63 -0.33 5.03
N GLU A 55 3.07 0.60 4.18
CA GLU A 55 2.30 1.80 3.81
C GLU A 55 0.97 1.46 3.14
N TRP A 56 0.97 0.50 2.22
CA TRP A 56 -0.25 0.04 1.55
C TRP A 56 -1.24 -0.59 2.54
N LEU A 57 -0.76 -1.41 3.48
CA LEU A 57 -1.59 -2.02 4.51
C LEU A 57 -2.20 -0.98 5.45
N MET A 58 -1.43 0.03 5.86
CA MET A 58 -1.91 1.15 6.68
C MET A 58 -2.97 1.99 5.96
N LYS A 59 -2.88 2.10 4.63
CA LYS A 59 -3.80 2.90 3.81
C LYS A 59 -5.06 2.15 3.38
N ASN A 60 -4.97 0.83 3.16
CA ASN A 60 -6.02 0.05 2.53
C ASN A 60 -6.65 -1.02 3.43
N CYS A 61 -6.23 -1.08 4.71
CA CYS A 61 -6.78 -1.92 5.79
C CYS A 61 -7.63 -3.13 5.31
N PRO A 62 -7.01 -4.14 4.66
CA PRO A 62 -7.74 -5.24 4.01
C PRO A 62 -8.42 -6.22 4.97
N ASN A 63 -8.33 -6.00 6.29
CA ASN A 63 -8.90 -6.86 7.32
C ASN A 63 -10.11 -6.23 8.05
N ASN A 64 -10.69 -5.15 7.53
CA ASN A 64 -11.97 -4.62 8.00
C ASN A 64 -12.98 -4.68 6.84
N PRO A 65 -13.66 -5.82 6.61
CA PRO A 65 -14.74 -5.84 5.64
C PRO A 65 -15.80 -4.83 6.09
N GLU A 66 -16.14 -3.87 5.21
CA GLU A 66 -17.36 -3.07 5.38
C GLU A 66 -18.55 -4.03 5.28
N VAL A 67 -18.99 -4.55 6.43
CA VAL A 67 -20.37 -5.02 6.53
C VAL A 67 -21.20 -3.75 6.64
N CYS A 68 -21.84 -3.40 5.53
CA CYS A 68 -22.87 -2.37 5.50
C CYS A 68 -24.08 -2.87 6.31
N ASP A 69 -24.04 -2.69 7.62
CA ASP A 69 -25.25 -2.78 8.45
C ASP A 69 -26.05 -1.50 8.25
N GLY A 70 -26.94 -1.56 7.25
CA GLY A 70 -28.07 -0.67 7.17
C GLY A 70 -28.98 -0.92 8.36
N ASP A 71 -28.88 -0.09 9.39
CA ASP A 71 -30.00 0.72 9.88
C ASP A 71 -29.56 1.60 11.08
N THR A 72 -29.79 2.91 10.91
CA THR A 72 -30.11 3.95 11.91
C THR A 72 -29.77 3.70 13.39
N VAL A 73 -29.06 4.60 14.09
CA VAL A 73 -29.63 5.84 14.66
C VAL A 73 -28.49 6.76 15.13
N LYS A 74 -28.69 8.07 14.96
CA LYS A 74 -27.80 9.14 15.42
C LYS A 74 -27.95 9.38 16.93
N ASP A 75 -26.90 10.00 17.48
CA ASP A 75 -26.84 10.77 18.72
C ASP A 75 -26.59 10.01 20.03
N THR A 76 -25.41 10.25 20.64
CA THR A 76 -25.32 11.05 21.89
C THR A 76 -23.87 11.29 22.35
N LYS A 77 -23.53 12.59 22.35
CA LYS A 77 -22.56 13.34 23.17
C LYS A 77 -21.82 12.56 24.29
N HIS A 78 -20.52 12.29 24.12
CA HIS A 78 -19.62 12.01 25.24
C HIS A 78 -18.95 13.30 25.72
N GLN A 79 -19.29 13.67 26.95
CA GLN A 79 -18.77 14.84 27.65
C GLN A 79 -17.38 14.51 28.24
N ASN A 80 -16.37 15.23 27.76
CA ASN A 80 -15.04 15.33 28.35
C ASN A 80 -15.14 15.77 29.83
N LYS A 81 -14.54 15.00 30.73
CA LYS A 81 -14.20 15.43 32.10
C LYS A 81 -12.80 14.95 32.47
N ASN A 82 -11.81 15.78 32.14
CA ASN A 82 -10.57 15.87 32.91
C ASN A 82 -10.89 16.35 34.33
N GLU A 83 -10.56 15.55 35.35
CA GLU A 83 -10.12 16.08 36.66
C GLU A 83 -9.00 15.18 37.19
N HIS A 84 -7.76 15.62 36.93
CA HIS A 84 -6.57 15.16 37.63
C HIS A 84 -6.65 15.64 39.08
N ARG A 85 -6.95 14.74 40.02
CA ARG A 85 -6.75 15.02 41.45
C ARG A 85 -5.29 14.69 41.79
N SER A 86 -4.40 15.61 41.45
CA SER A 86 -3.00 15.61 41.88
C SER A 86 -2.96 15.89 43.39
N SER A 87 -2.54 14.87 44.16
CA SER A 87 -2.23 14.98 45.58
C SER A 87 -0.93 15.74 45.74
N ASP A 88 -1.01 16.99 46.18
CA ASP A 88 0.13 17.70 46.75
C ASP A 88 -0.37 18.61 47.88
N LYS A 89 -0.02 18.26 49.12
CA LYS A 89 0.27 19.17 50.25
C LYS A 89 0.47 18.37 51.53
N VAL A 90 1.72 18.00 51.80
CA VAL A 90 2.26 18.04 53.17
C VAL A 90 3.58 18.80 53.09
N VAL A 91 3.51 20.12 53.20
CA VAL A 91 4.69 20.94 53.45
C VAL A 91 4.75 21.17 54.96
N SER A 92 5.82 20.67 55.57
CA SER A 92 6.23 20.95 56.93
C SER A 92 6.52 22.44 57.13
N SER A 93 6.10 22.99 58.26
CA SER A 93 6.74 24.10 58.99
C SER A 93 6.20 24.14 60.41
#